data_AF-A0A812SYD5-F1
#
_entry.id   AF-A0A812SYD5-F1
#
_cell.length_a   1.000
_cell.length_b   1.000
_cell.length_c   1.000
_cell.angle_alpha   90.00
_cell.angle_beta   90.00
_cell.angle_gamma   90.00
#
_symmetry.space_group_name_H-M   'P 1'
#
loop_
_entity.id
_entity.type
_entity.pdbx_description
1 polymer ?
#
loop_
_entity_poly.entity_id
_entity_poly.type
_entity_poly.pdbx_seq_one_letter_code
_entity_poly.pdbx_strand_id
1 'polypeptide(L)'
;MLGLLSFAGVVLKLFFSLTSKAEKLGGEAEMLFKFVANRTAEIWCIYPVLFALCECTKTLPEEVEVAGYAIADVIAKCGIPMMVWVSTVTNSRKLGLGLIDEDHVAAAEDVEDHSEAMVAAYDPELVKSEIVSDPV
;
A
#
# COMPACT_ATOMS: atom_id res chain seq x y z
N MET A 1 -20.78 28.81 0.79
CA MET A 1 -21.78 28.29 1.75
C MET A 1 -22.29 26.89 1.37
N LEU A 2 -22.79 26.67 0.15
CA LEU A 2 -23.22 25.33 -0.30
C LEU A 2 -22.13 24.25 -0.18
N GLY A 3 -20.88 24.55 -0.55
CA GLY A 3 -19.77 23.59 -0.44
C GLY A 3 -19.47 23.11 0.98
N LEU A 4 -19.61 23.99 1.98
CA LEU A 4 -19.41 23.63 3.39
C LEU A 4 -20.53 22.69 3.91
N LEU A 5 -21.78 22.93 3.46
CA LEU A 5 -22.91 22.05 3.80
C LEU A 5 -22.73 20.67 3.16
N SER A 6 -22.32 20.60 1.91
CA SER A 6 -22.00 19.33 1.25
C SER A 6 -20.86 18.61 1.96
N PHE A 7 -19.80 19.34 2.34
CA PHE A 7 -18.68 18.78 3.11
C PHE A 7 -19.12 18.19 4.45
N ALA A 8 -19.90 18.95 5.23
CA ALA A 8 -20.46 18.45 6.49
C ALA A 8 -21.30 17.19 6.28
N GLY A 9 -22.12 17.14 5.22
CA GLY A 9 -22.88 15.94 4.84
C GLY A 9 -21.99 14.73 4.54
N VAL A 10 -20.86 14.93 3.85
CA VAL A 10 -19.90 13.87 3.57
C VAL A 10 -19.23 13.36 4.84
N VAL A 11 -18.79 14.27 5.73
CA VAL A 11 -18.18 13.91 7.02
C VAL A 11 -19.16 13.15 7.90
N LEU A 12 -20.42 13.60 7.99
CA LEU A 12 -21.47 12.88 8.72
C LEU A 12 -21.71 11.49 8.14
N LYS A 13 -21.78 11.36 6.82
CA LYS A 13 -21.97 10.06 6.16
C LYS A 13 -20.79 9.11 6.43
N LEU A 14 -19.57 9.64 6.46
CA LEU A 14 -18.35 8.89 6.78
C LEU A 14 -18.41 8.32 8.21
N PHE A 15 -18.73 9.16 9.20
CA PHE A 15 -18.75 8.74 10.60
C PHE A 15 -19.99 7.94 11.01
N PHE A 16 -21.16 8.18 10.43
CA PHE A 16 -22.36 7.42 10.79
C PHE A 16 -22.56 6.20 9.87
N SER A 17 -22.71 6.41 8.58
CA SER A 17 -23.15 5.33 7.69
C SER A 17 -22.03 4.33 7.41
N LEU A 18 -20.82 4.81 7.14
CA LEU A 18 -19.72 3.95 6.75
C LEU A 18 -19.05 3.30 7.96
N THR A 19 -18.90 4.02 9.07
CA THR A 19 -18.39 3.43 10.32
C THR A 19 -19.31 2.33 10.84
N SER A 20 -20.64 2.53 10.86
CA SER A 20 -21.55 1.45 11.28
C SER A 20 -21.54 0.24 10.34
N LYS A 21 -21.12 0.38 9.07
CA LYS A 21 -20.90 -0.76 8.18
C LYS A 21 -19.59 -1.48 8.49
N ALA A 22 -18.53 -0.73 8.80
CA ALA A 22 -17.25 -1.28 9.21
C ALA A 22 -17.37 -2.04 10.55
N GLU A 23 -18.13 -1.51 11.50
CA GLU A 23 -18.43 -2.16 12.79
C GLU A 23 -19.16 -3.50 12.63
N LYS A 24 -19.97 -3.66 11.57
CA LYS A 24 -20.60 -4.95 11.25
C LYS A 24 -19.62 -6.01 10.74
N LEU A 25 -18.50 -5.58 10.14
CA LEU A 25 -17.44 -6.47 9.70
C LEU A 25 -16.54 -6.88 10.88
N GLY A 26 -16.35 -5.96 11.83
CA GLY A 26 -15.59 -6.18 13.05
C GLY A 26 -14.09 -6.41 12.82
N GLY A 27 -13.37 -6.67 13.91
CA GLY A 27 -11.97 -7.08 13.89
C GLY A 27 -11.02 -6.03 13.29
N GLU A 28 -10.04 -6.49 12.51
CA GLU A 28 -9.00 -5.64 11.91
C GLU A 28 -9.57 -4.67 10.86
N ALA A 29 -10.59 -5.09 10.11
CA ALA A 29 -11.22 -4.26 9.08
C ALA A 29 -11.89 -3.02 9.69
N GLU A 30 -12.55 -3.17 10.84
CA GLU A 30 -13.14 -2.05 11.57
C GLU A 30 -12.07 -1.06 12.05
N MET A 31 -11.00 -1.58 12.68
CA MET A 31 -9.91 -0.75 13.20
C MET A 31 -9.21 0.03 12.09
N LEU A 32 -8.90 -0.64 10.97
CA LEU A 32 -8.26 0.00 9.83
C LEU A 32 -9.17 1.05 9.18
N PHE A 33 -10.47 0.75 9.04
CA PHE A 33 -11.44 1.71 8.53
C PHE A 33 -11.52 2.95 9.42
N LYS A 34 -11.66 2.78 10.75
CA LYS A 34 -11.72 3.89 11.71
C LYS A 34 -10.44 4.73 11.67
N PHE A 35 -9.27 4.09 11.54
CA PHE A 35 -8.00 4.79 11.36
C PHE A 35 -7.98 5.66 10.10
N VAL A 36 -8.32 5.09 8.95
CA VAL A 36 -8.33 5.80 7.66
C VAL A 36 -9.38 6.91 7.65
N ALA A 37 -10.58 6.64 8.15
CA ALA A 37 -11.67 7.61 8.21
C ALA A 37 -11.30 8.82 9.08
N ASN A 38 -10.73 8.59 10.27
CA ASN A 38 -10.27 9.66 11.15
C ASN A 38 -9.20 10.53 10.48
N ARG A 39 -8.16 9.91 9.93
CA ARG A 39 -7.05 10.65 9.29
C ARG A 39 -7.51 11.42 8.04
N THR A 40 -8.41 10.82 7.26
CA THR A 40 -8.97 11.48 6.07
C THR A 40 -9.81 12.70 6.48
N ALA A 41 -10.66 12.57 7.48
CA ALA A 41 -11.47 13.68 7.98
C ALA A 41 -10.61 14.83 8.52
N GLU A 42 -9.56 14.54 9.28
CA GLU A 42 -8.62 15.54 9.79
C GLU A 42 -7.96 16.34 8.65
N ILE A 43 -7.43 15.65 7.64
CA ILE A 43 -6.78 16.31 6.49
C ILE A 43 -7.80 17.09 5.66
N TRP A 44 -9.00 16.55 5.47
CA TRP A 44 -10.04 17.23 4.71
C TRP A 44 -10.59 18.49 5.41
N CYS A 45 -10.47 18.59 6.73
CA CYS A 45 -10.81 19.82 7.46
C CYS A 45 -9.84 20.98 7.17
N ILE A 46 -8.66 20.72 6.59
CA ILE A 46 -7.74 21.78 6.17
C ILE A 46 -8.35 22.63 5.05
N TYR A 47 -9.12 22.03 4.13
CA TYR A 47 -9.69 22.74 2.98
C TYR A 47 -10.62 23.89 3.36
N PRO A 48 -11.68 23.68 4.18
CA PRO A 48 -12.56 24.79 4.56
C PRO A 48 -11.83 25.85 5.40
N VAL A 49 -10.78 25.48 6.14
CA VAL A 49 -9.96 26.43 6.92
C VAL A 49 -9.14 27.32 5.99
N LEU A 50 -8.40 26.75 5.04
CA LEU A 50 -7.63 27.52 4.06
C LEU A 50 -8.55 28.41 3.22
N PHE A 51 -9.67 27.89 2.74
CA PHE A 51 -10.66 28.67 2.00
C PHE A 51 -11.19 29.86 2.82
N ALA A 52 -11.49 29.66 4.11
CA ALA A 52 -11.96 30.75 4.96
C ALA A 52 -10.87 31.82 5.18
N LEU A 53 -9.62 31.40 5.37
CA LEU A 53 -8.49 32.30 5.63
C LEU A 53 -8.03 33.07 4.38
N CYS A 54 -8.04 32.43 3.21
CA CYS A 54 -7.52 33.01 1.98
C CYS A 54 -8.64 33.72 1.19
N GLU A 55 -9.80 33.10 1.02
CA GLU A 55 -10.86 33.66 0.17
C GLU A 55 -11.87 34.51 0.94
N CYS A 56 -12.31 34.06 2.12
CA CYS A 56 -13.37 34.78 2.84
C CYS A 56 -12.84 35.98 3.62
N THR A 57 -11.66 35.85 4.24
CA THR A 57 -11.08 36.90 5.08
C THR A 57 -9.90 37.61 4.44
N LYS A 58 -9.32 37.05 3.36
CA LYS A 58 -8.11 37.57 2.68
C LYS A 58 -6.96 37.81 3.67
N THR A 59 -6.88 36.98 4.71
CA THR A 59 -5.86 37.05 5.77
C THR A 59 -4.53 36.51 5.30
N LEU A 60 -4.56 35.50 4.41
CA LEU A 60 -3.37 34.84 3.86
C LEU A 60 -3.27 35.05 2.34
N PRO A 61 -2.04 35.04 1.78
CA PRO A 61 -1.81 35.09 0.34
C PRO A 61 -2.34 33.85 -0.38
N GLU A 62 -2.71 34.01 -1.65
CA GLU A 62 -3.22 32.92 -2.50
C GLU A 62 -2.16 31.82 -2.72
N GLU A 63 -0.88 32.16 -2.68
CA GLU A 63 0.21 31.18 -2.78
C GLU A 63 0.22 30.19 -1.61
N VAL A 64 -0.20 30.64 -0.41
CA VAL A 64 -0.32 29.78 0.77
C VAL A 64 -1.48 28.81 0.62
N GLU A 65 -2.58 29.25 0.01
CA GLU A 65 -3.71 28.38 -0.30
C GLU A 65 -3.29 27.23 -1.22
N VAL A 66 -2.61 27.54 -2.31
CA VAL A 66 -2.13 26.56 -3.28
C VAL A 66 -1.16 25.57 -2.63
N ALA A 67 -0.16 26.07 -1.88
CA ALA A 67 0.79 25.22 -1.18
C ALA A 67 0.11 24.31 -0.15
N GLY A 68 -0.84 24.87 0.61
CA GLY A 68 -1.60 24.14 1.62
C GLY A 68 -2.44 23.01 1.03
N TYR A 69 -3.14 23.26 -0.09
CA TYR A 69 -3.88 22.21 -0.79
C TYR A 69 -2.96 21.13 -1.36
N ALA A 70 -1.81 21.50 -1.93
CA ALA A 70 -0.85 20.53 -2.45
C ALA A 70 -0.32 19.59 -1.34
N ILE A 71 0.02 20.14 -0.17
CA ILE A 71 0.48 19.36 0.98
C ILE A 71 -0.63 18.44 1.49
N ALA A 72 -1.85 18.96 1.66
CA ALA A 72 -3.00 18.18 2.10
C ALA A 72 -3.28 17.02 1.14
N ASP A 73 -3.20 17.27 -0.17
CA ASP A 73 -3.39 16.26 -1.21
C ASP A 73 -2.35 15.14 -1.17
N VAL A 74 -1.07 15.48 -1.01
CA VAL A 74 0.00 14.48 -0.90
C VAL A 74 -0.21 13.60 0.33
N ILE A 75 -0.58 14.19 1.47
CA ILE A 75 -0.84 13.41 2.68
C ILE A 75 -2.07 12.51 2.50
N ALA A 76 -3.16 13.03 1.92
CA ALA A 76 -4.39 12.27 1.73
C ALA A 76 -4.26 11.15 0.70
N LYS A 77 -3.55 11.39 -0.41
CA LYS A 77 -3.45 10.46 -1.55
C LYS A 77 -2.25 9.52 -1.48
N CYS A 78 -1.15 9.96 -0.86
CA CYS A 78 0.06 9.15 -0.74
C CYS A 78 0.31 8.75 0.72
N GLY A 79 0.24 9.69 1.65
CA GLY A 79 0.55 9.44 3.07
C GLY A 79 -0.35 8.40 3.72
N ILE A 80 -1.67 8.61 3.73
CA ILE A 80 -2.63 7.70 4.38
C ILE A 80 -2.59 6.29 3.75
N PRO A 81 -2.62 6.13 2.40
CA PRO A 81 -2.51 4.81 1.81
C PRO A 81 -1.18 4.10 2.10
N MET A 82 -0.06 4.83 2.14
CA MET A 82 1.23 4.26 2.54
C MET A 82 1.22 3.80 4.00
N MET A 83 0.60 4.56 4.91
CA MET A 83 0.44 4.13 6.31
C MET A 83 -0.37 2.84 6.43
N VAL A 84 -1.46 2.74 5.67
CA VAL A 84 -2.27 1.51 5.59
C VAL A 84 -1.43 0.35 5.08
N TRP A 85 -0.70 0.54 3.98
CA TRP A 85 0.12 -0.52 3.40
C TRP A 85 1.20 -1.02 4.37
N VAL A 86 1.93 -0.10 5.02
CA VAL A 86 2.95 -0.45 6.02
C VAL A 86 2.33 -1.20 7.20
N SER A 87 1.16 -0.77 7.68
CA SER A 87 0.43 -1.46 8.75
C SER A 87 0.07 -2.88 8.33
N THR A 88 -0.49 -3.06 7.13
CA THR A 88 -0.89 -4.38 6.62
C THR A 88 0.31 -5.30 6.44
N VAL A 89 1.39 -4.84 5.79
CA VAL A 89 2.60 -5.65 5.58
C VAL A 89 3.25 -6.06 6.90
N THR A 90 3.31 -5.15 7.86
CA THR A 90 3.89 -5.45 9.19
C THR A 90 3.04 -6.46 9.94
N ASN A 91 1.72 -6.38 9.85
CA ASN A 91 0.81 -7.35 10.46
C ASN A 91 0.89 -8.72 9.77
N SER A 92 0.98 -8.77 8.44
CA SER A 92 1.18 -10.02 7.69
C SER A 92 2.47 -10.73 8.10
N ARG A 93 3.58 -9.98 8.30
CA ARG A 93 4.85 -10.54 8.80
C ARG A 93 4.74 -11.11 10.21
N LYS A 94 4.00 -10.45 11.12
CA LYS A 94 3.81 -10.93 12.50
C LYS A 94 2.98 -12.21 12.58
N LEU A 95 2.08 -12.42 11.63
CA LEU A 95 1.26 -13.62 11.53
C LEU A 95 1.97 -14.80 10.85
N GLY A 96 3.25 -14.65 10.47
CA GLY A 96 4.02 -15.71 9.79
C GLY A 96 3.51 -16.02 8.37
N LEU A 97 2.51 -15.28 7.89
CA LEU A 97 2.06 -15.30 6.50
C LEU A 97 2.97 -14.36 5.71
N GLY A 98 4.22 -14.78 5.55
CA GLY A 98 5.08 -14.20 4.52
C GLY A 98 4.38 -14.35 3.18
N LEU A 99 3.84 -13.25 2.63
CA LEU A 99 3.41 -13.17 1.23
C LEU A 99 4.60 -13.15 0.26
N ILE A 100 5.75 -13.63 0.73
CA ILE A 100 6.84 -14.11 -0.09
C ILE A 100 6.79 -15.61 0.24
N ASP A 101 6.25 -16.40 -0.68
CA ASP A 101 6.41 -17.85 -0.63
C ASP A 101 7.90 -18.14 -0.46
N GLU A 102 8.34 -18.40 0.78
CA GLU A 102 9.65 -18.96 1.02
C GLU A 102 9.77 -20.29 0.27
N ASP A 103 8.65 -20.96 -0.03
CA ASP A 103 8.59 -22.14 -0.88
C ASP A 103 8.99 -21.86 -2.35
N HIS A 104 8.67 -20.70 -2.91
CA HIS A 104 9.04 -20.34 -4.29
C HIS A 104 10.46 -19.77 -4.38
N VAL A 105 10.95 -19.10 -3.34
CA VAL A 105 12.35 -18.65 -3.25
C VAL A 105 13.26 -19.84 -2.96
N ALA A 106 12.89 -20.73 -2.03
CA ALA A 106 13.62 -21.97 -1.76
C ALA A 106 13.59 -22.91 -2.97
N ALA A 107 12.48 -23.01 -3.70
CA ALA A 107 12.45 -23.78 -4.96
C ALA A 107 13.29 -23.14 -6.07
N ALA A 108 13.47 -21.82 -6.07
CA ALA A 108 14.36 -21.15 -7.01
C ALA A 108 15.84 -21.36 -6.64
N GLU A 109 16.18 -21.28 -5.35
CA GLU A 109 17.52 -21.57 -4.83
C GLU A 109 17.90 -23.05 -5.03
N ASP A 110 17.00 -24.01 -4.78
CA ASP A 110 17.24 -25.44 -5.02
C ASP A 110 17.49 -25.73 -6.51
N VAL A 111 16.78 -25.05 -7.42
CA VAL A 111 16.98 -25.22 -8.87
C VAL A 111 18.32 -24.61 -9.32
N GLU A 112 18.71 -23.48 -8.73
CA GLU A 112 20.00 -22.83 -9.02
C GLU A 112 21.17 -23.71 -8.54
N ASP A 113 21.12 -24.21 -7.30
CA ASP A 113 22.12 -25.14 -6.74
C ASP A 113 22.21 -26.44 -7.54
N HIS A 114 21.08 -27.00 -7.96
CA HIS A 114 21.07 -28.23 -8.77
C HIS A 114 21.64 -27.99 -10.17
N SER A 115 21.40 -26.80 -10.75
CA SER A 115 21.99 -26.42 -12.04
C SER A 115 23.51 -26.24 -11.95
N GLU A 116 24.02 -25.62 -10.88
CA GLU A 116 25.45 -25.46 -10.64
C GLU A 116 26.14 -26.80 -10.39
N ALA A 117 25.50 -27.70 -9.63
CA ALA A 117 26.01 -29.06 -9.41
C ALA A 117 26.10 -29.87 -10.71
N MET A 118 25.10 -29.75 -11.60
CA MET A 118 25.11 -30.40 -12.92
C MET A 118 26.21 -29.84 -13.83
N VAL A 119 26.47 -28.53 -13.78
CA VAL A 119 27.57 -27.89 -14.52
C VAL A 119 28.93 -28.29 -13.95
N ALA A 120 29.06 -28.40 -12.63
CA ALA A 120 30.31 -28.84 -11.98
C ALA A 120 30.63 -30.32 -12.22
N ALA A 121 29.60 -31.17 -12.35
CA ALA A 121 29.75 -32.60 -12.67
C ALA A 121 29.89 -32.88 -14.18
N TYR A 122 29.78 -31.86 -15.03
CA TYR A 122 29.91 -32.00 -16.48
C TYR A 122 31.36 -32.28 -16.88
N ASP A 123 31.67 -33.55 -17.15
CA ASP A 123 32.92 -33.98 -17.79
C ASP A 123 32.71 -34.09 -19.32
N PRO A 124 33.25 -33.14 -20.13
CA PRO A 124 33.07 -33.11 -21.57
C PRO A 124 33.78 -34.25 -22.31
N GLU A 125 34.69 -35.00 -21.67
CA GLU A 125 35.40 -36.11 -22.31
C GLU A 125 34.59 -37.43 -22.27
N LEU A 126 33.75 -37.61 -21.25
CA LEU A 126 32.92 -38.81 -21.07
C LEU A 126 31.78 -38.87 -22.11
N VAL A 127 31.15 -37.73 -22.42
CA VAL A 127 30.06 -37.60 -23.42
C VAL A 127 30.52 -37.93 -24.84
N LYS A 128 31.79 -37.67 -25.18
CA LYS A 128 32.34 -38.02 -26.50
C LYS A 128 32.53 -39.53 -26.70
N SER A 129 32.67 -40.29 -25.60
CA SER A 129 32.86 -41.74 -25.67
C SER A 129 31.56 -42.53 -25.88
N GLU A 130 30.41 -42.00 -25.43
CA GLU A 130 29.10 -42.65 -25.63
C GLU A 130 28.56 -42.46 -27.06
N ILE A 131 28.89 -41.35 -27.74
CA ILE A 131 28.37 -41.06 -29.09
C ILE A 131 29.08 -41.90 -30.18
N VAL A 132 30.26 -42.47 -29.89
CA VAL A 132 31.05 -43.27 -30.86
C VAL A 132 30.69 -44.77 -30.82
N SER A 133 29.77 -45.20 -29.94
CA SER A 133 29.43 -46.61 -29.73
C SER A 133 28.34 -47.18 -30.63
N ASP A 134 27.73 -46.40 -31.54
CA ASP A 134 26.76 -46.95 -32.50
C ASP A 134 27.48 -47.30 -33.83
N PRO A 135 27.77 -48.59 -34.11
CA PRO A 135 28.24 -48.98 -35.42
C PRO A 135 27.05 -49.05 -36.39
N VAL A 136 27.26 -48.44 -37.55
CA VAL A 136 26.43 -48.48 -38.78
C VAL A 136 26.16 -49.91 -39.23
#